data_AF-A0A417YMV0-F1
#
_entry.id   AF-A0A417YMV0-F1
#
_cell.length_a   1.000
_cell.length_b   1.000
_cell.length_c   1.000
_cell.angle_alpha   90.00
_cell.angle_beta   90.00
_cell.angle_gamma   90.00
#
_symmetry.space_group_name_H-M   'P 1'
#
loop_
_entity.id
_entity.type
_entity.pdbx_description
1 polymer ?
#
loop_
_entity_poly.entity_id
_entity_poly.type
_entity_poly.pdbx_seq_one_letter_code
_entity_poly.pdbx_strand_id
1 'polypeptide(L)'
;MNQYPVIKMIIEHNLTRKEYNEMMEMIQSLNDAYELQKEEGLLDFTSLLIQFAGMLNEKLDPNKTIEALKLDGCYPMLMSEFSKILEEYDRQHRRR
;
A
#
# COMPACT_ATOMS: atom_id res chain seq x y z
N MET A 1 12.92 -4.72 17.95
CA MET A 1 13.42 -3.97 16.78
C MET A 1 12.32 -3.84 15.71
N ASN A 2 11.13 -3.33 16.07
CA ASN A 2 9.99 -3.13 15.15
C ASN A 2 9.67 -1.64 14.95
N GLN A 3 10.58 -0.74 15.33
CA GLN A 3 10.24 0.68 15.42
C GLN A 3 10.25 1.43 14.07
N TYR A 4 10.79 0.83 12.99
CA TYR A 4 10.89 1.49 11.66
C TYR A 4 10.86 0.49 10.46
N PRO A 5 9.78 -0.26 10.23
CA PRO A 5 9.63 -1.16 9.09
C PRO A 5 9.89 -0.53 7.71
N VAL A 6 9.51 0.73 7.45
CA VAL A 6 9.78 1.38 6.15
C VAL A 6 11.26 1.68 5.99
N ILE A 7 11.94 2.16 7.03
CA ILE A 7 13.40 2.40 7.00
C ILE A 7 14.13 1.08 6.75
N LYS A 8 13.70 0.00 7.41
CA LYS A 8 14.25 -1.33 7.19
C LYS A 8 14.07 -1.78 5.74
N MET A 9 12.88 -1.60 5.17
CA MET A 9 12.57 -1.94 3.78
C MET A 9 13.45 -1.15 2.79
N ILE A 10 13.66 0.14 3.02
CA ILE A 10 14.55 0.98 2.20
C ILE A 10 15.97 0.41 2.19
N ILE A 11 16.49 0.03 3.37
CA ILE A 11 17.86 -0.50 3.52
C ILE A 11 17.96 -1.90 2.89
N GLU A 12 17.02 -2.80 3.18
CA GLU A 12 17.05 -4.18 2.71
C GLU A 12 16.93 -4.28 1.19
N HIS A 13 16.09 -3.43 0.58
CA HIS A 13 15.87 -3.42 -0.86
C HIS A 13 16.75 -2.42 -1.63
N ASN A 14 17.71 -1.78 -0.93
CA ASN A 14 18.59 -0.75 -1.49
C ASN A 14 17.82 0.29 -2.31
N LEU A 15 16.70 0.78 -1.78
CA LEU A 15 15.94 1.84 -2.43
C LEU A 15 16.76 3.12 -2.41
N THR A 16 16.95 3.69 -3.60
CA THR A 16 17.49 5.03 -3.72
C THR A 16 16.49 6.04 -3.18
N ARG A 17 16.98 7.20 -2.77
CA ARG A 17 16.10 8.31 -2.35
C ARG A 17 15.07 8.68 -3.41
N LYS A 18 15.43 8.54 -4.70
CA LYS A 18 14.52 8.78 -5.81
C LYS A 18 13.38 7.76 -5.83
N GLU A 19 13.70 6.47 -5.77
CA GLU A 19 12.68 5.40 -5.75
C GLU A 19 11.76 5.51 -4.54
N TYR A 20 12.30 5.88 -3.37
CA TYR A 20 11.48 6.14 -2.19
C TYR A 20 10.53 7.33 -2.39
N ASN A 21 11.04 8.44 -2.93
CA ASN A 21 10.21 9.62 -3.19
C ASN A 21 9.10 9.31 -4.21
N GLU A 22 9.45 8.62 -5.31
CA GLU A 22 8.48 8.19 -6.34
C GLU A 22 7.38 7.31 -5.73
N MET A 23 7.75 6.36 -4.86
CA MET A 23 6.81 5.53 -4.12
C MET A 23 5.89 6.37 -3.22
N MET A 24 6.44 7.34 -2.48
CA MET A 24 5.65 8.18 -1.57
C MET A 24 4.72 9.14 -2.33
N GLU A 25 5.16 9.71 -3.45
CA GLU A 25 4.34 10.56 -4.35
C GLU A 25 3.19 9.76 -4.97
N MET A 26 3.47 8.52 -5.38
CA MET A 26 2.45 7.58 -5.85
C MET A 26 1.42 7.28 -4.74
N ILE A 27 1.87 6.95 -3.52
CA ILE A 27 0.97 6.65 -2.40
C ILE A 27 0.12 7.86 -2.04
N GLN A 28 0.71 9.07 -2.05
CA GLN A 28 -0.02 10.31 -1.82
C GLN A 28 -1.15 10.48 -2.85
N SER A 29 -0.83 10.32 -4.13
CA SER A 29 -1.81 10.43 -5.22
C SER A 29 -2.96 9.41 -5.08
N LEU A 30 -2.64 8.18 -4.65
CA LEU A 30 -3.64 7.14 -4.37
C LEU A 30 -4.49 7.47 -3.13
N ASN A 31 -3.91 8.09 -2.11
CA ASN A 31 -4.64 8.53 -0.93
C ASN A 31 -5.62 9.65 -1.26
N ASP A 32 -5.18 10.63 -2.04
CA ASP A 32 -6.05 11.74 -2.49
C ASP A 32 -7.23 11.18 -3.31
N ALA A 33 -6.97 10.22 -4.19
CA ALA A 33 -8.02 9.52 -4.93
C ALA A 33 -8.95 8.70 -4.01
N TYR A 34 -8.41 8.04 -2.98
CA TYR A 34 -9.19 7.28 -2.00
C TYR A 34 -10.12 8.19 -1.19
N GLU A 35 -9.61 9.31 -0.69
CA GLU A 35 -10.40 10.29 0.07
C GLU A 35 -11.52 10.86 -0.80
N LEU A 36 -11.22 11.26 -2.03
CA LEU A 36 -12.22 11.74 -2.98
C LEU A 36 -13.29 10.66 -3.26
N GLN A 37 -12.87 9.44 -3.57
CA GLN A 37 -13.80 8.32 -3.82
C GLN A 37 -14.67 8.01 -2.60
N LYS A 38 -14.13 8.11 -1.38
CA LYS A 38 -14.91 7.97 -0.13
C LYS A 38 -15.95 9.06 0.01
N GLU A 39 -15.58 10.31 -0.26
CA GLU A 39 -16.50 11.46 -0.22
C GLU A 39 -17.64 11.32 -1.25
N GLU A 40 -17.33 10.76 -2.41
CA GLU A 40 -18.32 10.44 -3.46
C GLU A 40 -19.17 9.19 -3.14
N GLY A 41 -18.89 8.49 -2.04
CA GLY A 41 -19.65 7.32 -1.58
C GLY A 41 -19.25 5.99 -2.24
N LEU A 42 -18.08 5.93 -2.88
CA LEU A 42 -17.54 4.67 -3.41
C LEU A 42 -17.16 3.72 -2.26
N LEU A 43 -17.38 2.43 -2.48
CA LEU A 43 -17.09 1.38 -1.51
C LEU A 43 -16.06 0.35 -2.00
N ASP A 44 -15.77 0.34 -3.30
CA ASP A 44 -14.81 -0.56 -3.92
C ASP A 44 -13.53 0.19 -4.30
N PHE A 45 -12.44 -0.14 -3.64
CA PHE A 45 -11.12 0.45 -3.84
C PHE A 45 -10.13 -0.55 -4.45
N THR A 46 -10.62 -1.67 -4.99
CA THR A 46 -9.78 -2.70 -5.62
C THR A 46 -8.96 -2.13 -6.76
N SER A 47 -9.52 -1.17 -7.52
CA SER A 47 -8.80 -0.46 -8.58
C SER A 47 -7.57 0.30 -8.06
N LEU A 48 -7.65 0.92 -6.87
CA LEU A 48 -6.53 1.62 -6.26
C LEU A 48 -5.45 0.63 -5.80
N LEU A 49 -5.84 -0.53 -5.27
CA LEU A 49 -4.89 -1.60 -4.91
C LEU A 49 -4.16 -2.15 -6.15
N ILE A 50 -4.87 -2.35 -7.26
CA ILE A 50 -4.27 -2.80 -8.52
C ILE A 50 -3.28 -1.76 -9.05
N GLN A 51 -3.64 -0.46 -9.01
CA GLN A 51 -2.73 0.62 -9.39
C GLN A 51 -1.50 0.66 -8.48
N PHE A 52 -1.69 0.54 -7.17
CA PHE A 52 -0.59 0.45 -6.21
C PHE A 52 0.37 -0.68 -6.57
N ALA A 53 -0.13 -1.90 -6.75
CA ALA A 53 0.70 -3.06 -7.08
C ALA A 53 1.38 -2.94 -8.45
N GLY A 54 0.74 -2.31 -9.43
CA GLY A 54 1.28 -2.13 -10.79
C GLY A 54 2.31 -1.00 -10.90
N MET A 55 2.23 0.01 -10.04
CA MET A 55 3.16 1.15 -10.02
C MET A 55 4.28 0.99 -8.99
N LEU A 56 4.14 0.06 -8.04
CA LEU A 56 5.17 -0.22 -7.06
C LEU A 56 6.44 -0.73 -7.74
N ASN A 57 7.60 -0.29 -7.23
CA ASN A 57 8.90 -0.74 -7.72
C ASN A 57 9.01 -2.27 -7.62
N GLU A 58 9.49 -2.93 -8.67
CA GLU A 58 9.62 -4.40 -8.74
C GLU A 58 10.48 -5.02 -7.62
N LYS A 59 11.34 -4.21 -6.99
CA LYS A 59 12.13 -4.63 -5.82
C LYS A 59 11.27 -4.86 -4.58
N LEU A 60 10.06 -4.29 -4.53
CA LEU A 60 9.20 -4.27 -3.35
C LEU A 60 8.00 -5.20 -3.53
N ASP A 61 7.68 -5.93 -2.47
CA ASP A 61 6.48 -6.75 -2.42
C ASP A 61 5.29 -5.89 -1.98
N PRO A 62 4.18 -5.84 -2.76
CA PRO A 62 3.03 -5.00 -2.41
C PRO A 62 2.45 -5.30 -1.04
N ASN A 63 2.30 -6.58 -0.67
CA ASN A 63 1.71 -6.98 0.59
C ASN A 63 2.60 -6.56 1.77
N LYS A 64 3.92 -6.82 1.67
CA LYS A 64 4.88 -6.38 2.69
C LYS A 64 4.96 -4.87 2.80
N THR A 65 4.83 -4.16 1.68
CA THR A 65 4.89 -2.69 1.65
C THR A 65 3.67 -2.09 2.33
N ILE A 66 2.47 -2.63 2.06
CA ILE A 66 1.23 -2.23 2.74
C ILE A 66 1.35 -2.44 4.25
N GLU A 67 1.87 -3.60 4.67
CA GLU A 67 2.09 -3.90 6.09
C GLU A 67 3.11 -2.94 6.72
N ALA A 68 4.24 -2.70 6.07
CA ALA A 68 5.27 -1.80 6.55
C ALA A 68 4.76 -0.36 6.71
N LEU A 69 4.06 0.17 5.71
CA LEU A 69 3.48 1.52 5.74
C LEU A 69 2.41 1.65 6.83
N LYS A 70 1.55 0.63 6.98
CA LYS A 70 0.54 0.58 8.03
C LYS A 70 1.16 0.60 9.43
N LEU A 71 2.23 -0.18 9.64
CA LEU A 71 2.94 -0.22 10.92
C LEU A 71 3.66 1.08 11.26
N ASP A 72 4.22 1.76 10.25
CA ASP A 72 4.85 3.08 10.41
C ASP A 72 3.84 4.24 10.49
N GLY A 73 2.54 3.95 10.40
CA GLY A 73 1.48 4.96 10.47
C GLY A 73 1.40 5.86 9.23
N CYS A 74 1.98 5.44 8.11
CA CYS A 74 1.88 6.13 6.84
C CYS A 74 0.57 5.75 6.14
N TYR A 75 -0.28 6.75 5.88
CA TYR A 75 -1.58 6.58 5.20
C TYR A 75 -2.42 5.41 5.78
N PRO A 76 -2.66 5.38 7.11
CA PRO A 76 -3.18 4.21 7.79
C PRO A 76 -4.58 3.78 7.33
N MET A 77 -5.40 4.74 6.86
CA MET A 77 -6.74 4.46 6.32
C MET A 77 -6.65 3.72 4.98
N LEU A 78 -5.89 4.26 4.02
CA LEU A 78 -5.64 3.63 2.73
C LEU A 78 -5.02 2.22 2.88
N MET A 79 -3.97 2.09 3.70
CA MET A 79 -3.29 0.82 3.92
C MET A 79 -4.19 -0.23 4.59
N SER A 80 -5.09 0.22 5.47
CA SER A 80 -6.09 -0.66 6.09
C SER A 80 -7.12 -1.16 5.08
N GLU A 81 -7.57 -0.29 4.17
CA GLU A 81 -8.48 -0.68 3.09
C GLU A 81 -7.82 -1.69 2.15
N PHE A 82 -6.57 -1.45 1.74
CA PHE A 82 -5.80 -2.39 0.92
C PHE A 82 -5.63 -3.75 1.60
N SER A 83 -5.28 -3.75 2.89
CA SER A 83 -5.19 -4.99 3.69
C SER A 83 -6.51 -5.75 3.69
N LYS A 84 -7.63 -5.05 3.87
CA LYS A 84 -8.97 -5.64 3.90
C LYS A 84 -9.34 -6.29 2.57
N ILE A 85 -9.06 -5.62 1.45
CA ILE A 85 -9.31 -6.15 0.10
C ILE A 85 -8.50 -7.44 -0.13
N LEU A 86 -7.22 -7.44 0.26
CA LEU A 86 -6.35 -8.63 0.17
C LEU A 86 -6.89 -9.78 1.02
N GLU A 87 -7.29 -9.52 2.26
CA GLU A 87 -7.89 -10.52 3.16
C GLU A 87 -9.22 -11.09 2.62
N GLU A 88 -10.04 -10.27 1.97
CA GLU A 88 -11.27 -10.71 1.32
C GLU A 88 -10.99 -11.60 0.11
N TYR A 89 -10.03 -11.21 -0.74
CA TYR A 89 -9.60 -11.99 -1.89
C TYR A 89 -9.05 -13.36 -1.46
N ASP A 90 -8.16 -13.38 -0.47
CA ASP A 90 -7.60 -14.60 0.12
C ASP A 90 -8.67 -15.55 0.65
N ARG A 91 -9.66 -15.01 1.37
CA ARG A 91 -10.77 -15.80 1.93
C ARG A 91 -11.63 -16.44 0.84
N GLN A 92 -11.81 -15.76 -0.29
CA GLN A 92 -12.57 -16.29 -1.42
C GLN A 92 -11.82 -17.41 -2.15
N HIS A 93 -10.49 -17.34 -2.23
CA HIS A 93 -9.67 -18.30 -2.97
C HIS A 93 -9.20 -19.49 -2.12
N ARG A 94 -9.10 -19.35 -0.78
CA ARG A 94 -8.85 -20.48 0.15
C ARG A 94 -10.02 -21.47 0.28
N ARG A 95 -11.20 -21.14 -0.26
CA ARG A 95 -12.40 -22.00 -0.23
C ARG A 95 -12.57 -22.88 -1.48
N ARG A 96 -11.57 -22.93 -2.36
CA ARG A 96 -11.55 -23.75 -3.57
C ARG A 96 -10.45 -24.81 -3.51
#